data_AF-F4KZF9-F1
#
_entry.id   AF-F4KZF9-F1
#
_cell.length_a   1.000
_cell.length_b   1.000
_cell.length_c   1.000
_cell.angle_alpha   90.00
_cell.angle_beta   90.00
_cell.angle_gamma   90.00
#
_symmetry.space_group_name_H-M   'P 1'
#
loop_
_entity.id
_entity.type
_entity.pdbx_description
1 polymer ?
#
loop_
_entity_poly.entity_id
_entity_poly.type
_entity_poly.pdbx_seq_one_letter_code
_entity_poly.pdbx_strand_id
1 'polypeptide(L)'
;MITLQRLNHDTSWKITINGCRLLLDPWLVGTEIDGVSWFNEQWHRIPPVDVKGIGEVDYIVISQPFSDHCHEETIQALPLDLPIATVATARKRLEKTFGQSRQYLDIPTAKDGFLEIAGLRLAQFNTPSLLDQVHNALLILSPTGENIFYAPHGFVPNARQISFLQPFPIHVLITTVSEYHLPFFLGGTVNLGMRAMQKLAKILQPKYIISTHDEQKHAKGLVPRIARTFYPSAAAVQEKQENFVAVEGYGVVEL
;
A
#
# COMPACT_ATOMS: atom_id res chain seq x y z
N MET A 1 19.97 1.49 4.85
CA MET A 1 19.48 2.45 3.85
C MET A 1 18.27 1.86 3.16
N ILE A 2 17.20 2.64 3.07
CA ILE A 2 15.99 2.29 2.33
C ILE A 2 16.09 2.91 0.92
N THR A 3 15.76 2.14 -0.10
CA THR A 3 15.48 2.70 -1.43
C THR A 3 14.05 2.38 -1.84
N LEU A 4 13.38 3.36 -2.44
CA LEU A 4 12.01 3.26 -2.91
C LEU A 4 11.94 3.62 -4.38
N GLN A 5 11.30 2.78 -5.16
CA GLN A 5 10.93 3.08 -6.54
C GLN A 5 9.42 2.92 -6.69
N ARG A 6 8.77 4.00 -7.11
CA ARG A 6 7.37 3.98 -7.51
C ARG A 6 7.23 3.22 -8.83
N LEU A 7 6.28 2.30 -8.93
CA LEU A 7 6.05 1.49 -10.15
C LEU A 7 4.76 1.87 -10.88
N ASN A 8 3.82 2.50 -10.20
CA ASN A 8 2.66 3.17 -10.77
C ASN A 8 2.32 4.39 -9.90
N HIS A 9 1.39 5.25 -10.32
CA HIS A 9 1.00 6.42 -9.53
C HIS A 9 0.06 6.09 -8.36
N ASP A 10 -0.20 4.80 -8.15
CA ASP A 10 -1.14 4.28 -7.18
C ASP A 10 -0.40 3.64 -5.99
N THR A 11 -0.37 2.32 -5.89
CA THR A 11 0.06 1.55 -4.69
C THR A 11 1.28 0.68 -4.92
N SER A 12 1.79 0.57 -6.14
CA SER A 12 2.85 -0.38 -6.47
C SER A 12 4.24 0.20 -6.24
N TRP A 13 5.02 -0.50 -5.43
CA TRP A 13 6.37 -0.10 -5.05
C TRP A 13 7.38 -1.23 -5.18
N LYS A 14 8.60 -0.90 -5.61
CA LYS A 14 9.77 -1.70 -5.31
C LYS A 14 10.52 -1.06 -4.14
N ILE A 15 10.67 -1.82 -3.07
CA ILE A 15 11.30 -1.37 -1.83
C ILE A 15 12.55 -2.20 -1.60
N THR A 16 13.72 -1.58 -1.50
CA THR A 16 14.91 -2.26 -0.99
C THR A 16 15.18 -1.81 0.44
N ILE A 17 15.22 -2.76 1.37
CA ILE A 17 15.40 -2.51 2.79
C ILE A 17 16.18 -3.68 3.41
N ASN A 18 17.22 -3.37 4.18
CA ASN A 18 18.14 -4.39 4.72
C ASN A 18 18.70 -5.35 3.62
N GLY A 19 18.93 -4.85 2.41
CA GLY A 19 19.37 -5.66 1.26
C GLY A 19 18.29 -6.55 0.63
N CYS A 20 17.10 -6.63 1.22
CA CYS A 20 15.95 -7.38 0.69
C CYS A 20 15.10 -6.50 -0.22
N ARG A 21 14.65 -7.03 -1.37
CA ARG A 21 13.88 -6.31 -2.39
C ARG A 21 12.44 -6.83 -2.40
N LEU A 22 11.52 -5.98 -1.95
CA LEU A 22 10.09 -6.26 -1.87
C LEU A 22 9.37 -5.62 -3.06
N LEU A 23 8.52 -6.38 -3.73
CA LEU A 23 7.53 -5.88 -4.67
C LEU A 23 6.18 -5.76 -3.96
N LEU A 24 5.84 -4.55 -3.52
CA LEU A 24 4.64 -4.27 -2.72
C LEU A 24 3.46 -3.92 -3.63
N ASP A 25 2.33 -4.58 -3.40
CA ASP A 25 1.02 -4.34 -4.01
C ASP A 25 1.07 -4.11 -5.55
N PRO A 26 1.55 -5.08 -6.36
CA PRO A 26 1.81 -4.87 -7.78
C PRO A 26 0.55 -4.88 -8.65
N TRP A 27 0.23 -3.75 -9.26
CA TRP A 27 -0.71 -3.59 -10.37
C TRP A 27 0.01 -2.89 -11.55
N LEU A 28 0.46 -3.69 -12.52
CA LEU A 28 1.38 -3.23 -13.57
C LEU A 28 0.93 -3.60 -14.99
N VAL A 29 -0.16 -4.35 -15.12
CA VAL A 29 -0.79 -4.74 -16.38
C VAL A 29 -2.30 -4.72 -16.21
N GLY A 30 -3.03 -4.69 -17.33
CA GLY A 30 -4.48 -4.80 -17.32
C GLY A 30 -5.20 -3.66 -16.60
N THR A 31 -6.41 -3.96 -16.14
CA THR A 31 -7.33 -3.02 -15.48
C THR A 31 -7.79 -3.57 -14.14
N GLU A 32 -8.04 -2.69 -13.19
CA GLU A 32 -8.66 -2.99 -11.90
C GLU A 32 -10.19 -3.09 -12.08
N ILE A 33 -10.81 -4.13 -11.52
CA ILE A 33 -12.27 -4.33 -11.55
C ILE A 33 -12.78 -4.65 -10.15
N ASP A 34 -13.52 -3.72 -9.54
CA ASP A 34 -14.26 -3.99 -8.30
C ASP A 34 -15.59 -4.68 -8.61
N GLY A 35 -15.64 -6.00 -8.37
CA GLY A 35 -16.83 -6.81 -8.57
C GLY A 35 -17.09 -7.11 -10.05
N VAL A 36 -17.80 -6.23 -10.76
CA VAL A 36 -18.16 -6.40 -12.17
C VAL A 36 -17.86 -5.14 -12.96
N SER A 37 -17.35 -5.25 -14.19
CA SER A 37 -16.80 -4.10 -14.94
C SER A 37 -17.79 -2.98 -15.24
N TRP A 38 -19.10 -3.27 -15.33
CA TRP A 38 -20.12 -2.22 -15.48
C TRP A 38 -20.34 -1.42 -14.19
N PHE A 39 -19.97 -1.97 -13.03
CA PHE A 39 -20.07 -1.32 -11.73
C PHE A 39 -18.87 -0.41 -11.48
N ASN A 40 -17.65 -0.95 -11.58
CA ASN A 40 -16.40 -0.19 -11.51
C ASN A 40 -15.31 -0.90 -12.33
N GLU A 41 -14.67 -0.15 -13.21
CA GLU A 41 -13.45 -0.56 -13.91
C GLU A 41 -12.52 0.65 -13.97
N GLN A 42 -11.26 0.46 -13.56
CA GLN A 42 -10.26 1.52 -13.49
C GLN A 42 -8.95 1.12 -14.18
N TRP A 43 -8.25 2.10 -14.73
CA TRP A 43 -6.93 1.89 -15.32
C TRP A 43 -6.03 3.11 -15.17
N HIS A 44 -4.72 2.84 -15.18
CA HIS A 44 -3.72 3.88 -15.01
C HIS A 44 -3.80 4.93 -16.13
N ARG A 45 -3.69 6.20 -15.74
CA ARG A 45 -3.59 7.33 -16.67
C ARG A 45 -2.18 7.44 -17.24
N ILE A 46 -1.18 7.15 -16.41
CA ILE A 46 0.21 7.08 -16.80
C ILE A 46 0.59 5.60 -16.77
N PRO A 47 1.06 5.00 -17.88
CA PRO A 47 1.42 3.59 -17.90
C PRO A 47 2.39 3.23 -16.78
N PRO A 48 2.17 2.12 -16.05
CA PRO A 48 3.08 1.67 -15.00
C PRO A 48 4.43 1.22 -15.58
N VAL A 49 5.41 0.99 -14.72
CA VAL A 49 6.67 0.31 -15.08
C VAL A 49 6.33 -1.08 -15.61
N ASP A 50 6.89 -1.43 -16.77
CA ASP A 50 6.74 -2.77 -17.35
C ASP A 50 7.24 -3.85 -16.39
N VAL A 51 6.58 -5.01 -16.35
CA VAL A 51 6.95 -6.12 -15.46
C VAL A 51 8.42 -6.54 -15.62
N LYS A 52 8.96 -6.49 -16.85
CA LYS A 52 10.38 -6.77 -17.13
C LYS A 52 11.31 -5.66 -16.65
N GLY A 53 10.79 -4.44 -16.53
CA GLY A 53 11.51 -3.25 -16.08
C GLY A 53 11.65 -3.13 -14.56
N ILE A 54 10.92 -3.95 -13.77
CA ILE A 54 11.03 -3.97 -12.30
C ILE A 54 12.44 -4.38 -11.86
N GLY A 55 13.12 -5.21 -12.65
CA GLY A 55 14.37 -5.87 -12.27
C GLY A 55 14.15 -6.92 -11.17
N GLU A 56 15.23 -7.31 -10.49
CA GLU A 56 15.18 -8.38 -9.49
C GLU A 56 14.42 -7.96 -8.22
N VAL A 57 13.63 -8.90 -7.70
CA VAL A 57 12.85 -8.82 -6.45
C VAL A 57 12.94 -10.16 -5.73
N ASP A 58 12.86 -10.16 -4.40
CA ASP A 58 13.00 -11.36 -3.57
C ASP A 58 11.64 -11.87 -3.07
N TYR A 59 10.69 -10.95 -2.81
CA TYR A 59 9.35 -11.26 -2.33
C TYR A 59 8.31 -10.37 -2.98
N ILE A 60 7.14 -10.94 -3.26
CA ILE A 60 5.92 -10.17 -3.50
C ILE A 60 5.27 -9.92 -2.13
N VAL A 61 4.85 -8.69 -1.85
CA VAL A 61 4.15 -8.34 -0.61
C VAL A 61 2.76 -7.81 -0.97
N ILE A 62 1.71 -8.45 -0.45
CA ILE A 62 0.32 -8.03 -0.66
C ILE A 62 -0.30 -7.61 0.67
N SER A 63 -0.59 -6.32 0.78
CA SER A 63 -1.04 -5.69 2.02
C SER A 63 -2.57 -5.61 2.14
N GLN A 64 -3.29 -5.58 1.02
CA GLN A 64 -4.76 -5.45 0.96
C GLN A 64 -5.38 -6.44 -0.04
N PRO A 65 -6.67 -6.80 0.12
CA PRO A 65 -7.35 -7.72 -0.80
C PRO A 65 -7.96 -7.06 -2.05
N PHE A 66 -7.90 -5.73 -2.18
CA PHE A 66 -8.51 -4.99 -3.29
C PHE A 66 -7.71 -5.16 -4.59
N SER A 67 -8.35 -5.00 -5.75
CA SER A 67 -7.75 -5.39 -7.05
C SER A 67 -6.58 -4.51 -7.45
N ASP A 68 -6.57 -3.25 -7.00
CA ASP A 68 -5.48 -2.30 -7.16
C ASP A 68 -4.31 -2.54 -6.19
N HIS A 69 -4.41 -3.55 -5.33
CA HIS A 69 -3.30 -4.00 -4.47
C HIS A 69 -2.91 -5.46 -4.75
N CYS A 70 -3.91 -6.32 -4.84
CA CYS A 70 -3.82 -7.76 -5.07
C CYS A 70 -4.28 -8.06 -6.51
N HIS A 71 -3.48 -7.63 -7.50
CA HIS A 71 -3.82 -7.76 -8.91
C HIS A 71 -3.36 -9.09 -9.49
N GLU A 72 -4.31 -10.01 -9.73
CA GLU A 72 -3.97 -11.37 -10.15
C GLU A 72 -3.26 -11.44 -11.51
N GLU A 73 -3.65 -10.62 -12.50
CA GLU A 73 -3.00 -10.64 -13.82
C GLU A 73 -1.53 -10.22 -13.72
N THR A 74 -1.22 -9.24 -12.85
CA THR A 74 0.18 -8.85 -12.60
C THR A 74 0.94 -9.98 -11.93
N ILE A 75 0.35 -10.61 -10.92
CA ILE A 75 0.98 -11.73 -10.20
C ILE A 75 1.23 -12.89 -11.15
N GLN A 76 0.29 -13.18 -12.06
CA GLN A 76 0.44 -14.23 -13.07
C GLN A 76 1.62 -13.97 -14.03
N ALA A 77 1.93 -12.71 -14.33
CA ALA A 77 3.05 -12.32 -15.17
C ALA A 77 4.42 -12.37 -14.45
N LEU A 78 4.45 -12.52 -13.12
CA LEU A 78 5.68 -12.60 -12.32
C LEU A 78 6.17 -14.06 -12.18
N PRO A 79 7.50 -14.27 -11.99
CA PRO A 79 8.09 -15.59 -11.80
C PRO A 79 7.36 -16.46 -10.78
N LEU A 80 7.18 -17.74 -11.10
CA LEU A 80 6.32 -18.66 -10.33
C LEU A 80 6.87 -18.94 -8.92
N ASP A 81 8.19 -18.95 -8.80
CA ASP A 81 8.96 -19.28 -7.61
C ASP A 81 9.13 -18.12 -6.61
N LEU A 82 8.72 -16.91 -6.97
CA LEU A 82 8.71 -15.77 -6.04
C LEU A 82 7.70 -16.01 -4.91
N PRO A 83 8.15 -16.05 -3.63
CA PRO A 83 7.25 -16.18 -2.51
C PRO A 83 6.37 -14.93 -2.33
N ILE A 84 5.11 -15.15 -1.97
CA ILE A 84 4.13 -14.09 -1.74
C ILE A 84 3.87 -13.96 -0.24
N ALA A 85 4.43 -12.92 0.37
CA ALA A 85 4.06 -12.51 1.72
C ALA A 85 2.72 -11.75 1.67
N THR A 86 1.67 -12.28 2.28
CA THR A 86 0.32 -11.74 2.12
C THR A 86 -0.48 -11.75 3.40
N VAL A 87 -1.34 -10.76 3.58
CA VAL A 87 -2.36 -10.78 4.62
C VAL A 87 -3.42 -11.85 4.34
N ALA A 88 -4.08 -12.35 5.38
CA ALA A 88 -5.01 -13.49 5.26
C ALA A 88 -6.19 -13.23 4.30
N THR A 89 -6.70 -12.00 4.22
CA THR A 89 -7.80 -11.64 3.31
C THR A 89 -7.38 -11.68 1.84
N ALA A 90 -6.19 -11.16 1.52
CA ALA A 90 -5.61 -11.21 0.18
C ALA A 90 -5.22 -12.64 -0.21
N ARG A 91 -4.71 -13.45 0.73
CA ARG A 91 -4.43 -14.88 0.49
C ARG A 91 -5.66 -15.64 0.01
N LYS A 92 -6.82 -15.43 0.65
CA LYS A 92 -8.09 -16.06 0.23
C LYS A 92 -8.48 -15.69 -1.21
N ARG A 93 -8.13 -14.49 -1.68
CA ARG A 93 -8.35 -14.06 -3.06
C ARG A 93 -7.38 -14.80 -3.99
N LEU A 94 -6.09 -14.79 -3.68
CA LEU A 94 -5.05 -15.45 -4.47
C LEU A 94 -5.26 -16.96 -4.59
N GLU A 95 -5.63 -17.65 -3.50
CA GLU A 95 -5.85 -19.10 -3.51
C GLU A 95 -7.03 -19.51 -4.40
N LYS A 96 -8.02 -18.63 -4.62
CA LYS A 96 -9.10 -18.91 -5.59
C LYS A 96 -8.60 -18.93 -7.02
N THR A 97 -7.60 -18.11 -7.34
CA THR A 97 -7.06 -17.96 -8.70
C THR A 97 -5.90 -18.92 -8.96
N PHE A 98 -4.97 -19.03 -8.01
CA PHE A 98 -3.71 -19.76 -8.18
C PHE A 98 -3.65 -21.07 -7.41
N GLY A 99 -4.60 -21.35 -6.51
CA GLY A 99 -4.54 -22.51 -5.63
C GLY A 99 -3.21 -22.57 -4.88
N GLN A 100 -2.59 -23.75 -4.84
CA GLN A 100 -1.29 -24.02 -4.22
C GLN A 100 -0.10 -23.89 -5.20
N SER A 101 -0.30 -23.31 -6.39
CA SER A 101 0.79 -23.14 -7.37
C SER A 101 1.80 -22.06 -6.99
N ARG A 102 1.47 -21.24 -5.99
CA ARG A 102 2.31 -20.19 -5.43
C ARG A 102 2.72 -20.53 -4.01
N GLN A 103 3.91 -20.08 -3.60
CA GLN A 103 4.34 -20.15 -2.21
C GLN A 103 3.81 -18.93 -1.44
N TYR A 104 2.90 -19.15 -0.49
CA TYR A 104 2.38 -18.08 0.37
C TYR A 104 3.07 -18.07 1.73
N LEU A 105 3.38 -16.87 2.21
CA LEU A 105 3.86 -16.59 3.55
C LEU A 105 2.84 -15.68 4.24
N ASP A 106 2.30 -16.11 5.38
CA ASP A 106 1.24 -15.34 6.04
C ASP A 106 1.83 -14.16 6.82
N ILE A 107 1.35 -12.96 6.52
CA ILE A 107 1.58 -11.77 7.34
C ILE A 107 0.50 -11.76 8.44
N PRO A 108 0.85 -12.03 9.71
CA PRO A 108 -0.11 -12.02 10.81
C PRO A 108 -0.52 -10.59 11.17
N THR A 109 -1.60 -10.45 11.95
CA THR A 109 -1.89 -9.17 12.58
C THR A 109 -0.88 -8.88 13.69
N ALA A 110 -0.55 -7.61 13.93
CA ALA A 110 0.52 -7.22 14.86
C ALA A 110 0.32 -7.69 16.31
N LYS A 111 -0.93 -7.98 16.71
CA LYS A 111 -1.23 -8.59 18.01
C LYS A 111 -0.91 -10.09 18.08
N ASP A 112 -0.87 -10.78 16.93
CA ASP A 112 -0.70 -12.23 16.82
C ASP A 112 0.75 -12.60 16.51
N GLY A 113 1.56 -11.66 16.01
CA GLY A 113 2.99 -11.87 15.79
C GLY A 113 3.53 -11.09 14.60
N PHE A 114 4.62 -11.60 14.04
CA PHE A 114 5.27 -11.06 12.85
C PHE A 114 5.66 -12.21 11.91
N LEU A 115 5.59 -11.97 10.62
CA LEU A 115 6.29 -12.77 9.62
C LEU A 115 7.75 -12.33 9.59
N GLU A 116 8.69 -13.28 9.65
CA GLU A 116 10.12 -12.99 9.53
C GLU A 116 10.66 -13.44 8.16
N ILE A 117 11.20 -12.51 7.38
CA ILE A 117 11.80 -12.77 6.06
C ILE A 117 13.06 -11.93 5.88
N ALA A 118 14.18 -12.53 5.50
CA ALA A 118 15.45 -11.81 5.25
C ALA A 118 15.85 -10.80 6.37
N GLY A 119 15.58 -11.17 7.63
CA GLY A 119 15.83 -10.32 8.81
C GLY A 119 14.80 -9.19 9.04
N LEU A 120 13.85 -9.00 8.12
CA LEU A 120 12.70 -8.10 8.28
C LEU A 120 11.59 -8.77 9.08
N ARG A 121 10.80 -7.97 9.80
CA ARG A 121 9.59 -8.42 10.49
C ARG A 121 8.37 -7.67 9.98
N LEU A 122 7.39 -8.37 9.42
CA LEU A 122 6.19 -7.79 8.82
C LEU A 122 4.95 -8.11 9.65
N ALA A 123 4.08 -7.13 9.85
CA ALA A 123 2.81 -7.34 10.53
C ALA A 123 1.70 -6.40 10.03
N GLN A 124 0.48 -6.91 9.95
CA GLN A 124 -0.71 -6.14 9.58
C GLN A 124 -1.28 -5.39 10.79
N PHE A 125 -1.63 -4.13 10.59
CA PHE A 125 -2.41 -3.32 11.52
C PHE A 125 -3.83 -3.19 11.01
N ASN A 126 -4.76 -3.85 11.69
CA ASN A 126 -6.18 -3.68 11.40
C ASN A 126 -6.69 -2.37 11.98
N THR A 127 -7.71 -1.79 11.36
CA THR A 127 -8.39 -0.63 11.93
C THR A 127 -9.01 -0.98 13.29
N PRO A 128 -9.19 0.00 14.20
CA PRO A 128 -9.90 -0.23 15.46
C PRO A 128 -11.37 -0.63 15.29
N SER A 129 -12.02 -0.26 14.18
CA SER A 129 -13.45 -0.46 13.95
C SER A 129 -13.70 -1.69 13.10
N LEU A 130 -14.51 -2.63 13.59
CA LEU A 130 -14.88 -3.82 12.79
C LEU A 130 -15.69 -3.47 11.52
N LEU A 131 -16.27 -2.27 11.47
CA LEU A 131 -16.99 -1.76 10.29
C LEU A 131 -16.04 -1.15 9.24
N ASP A 132 -14.78 -0.91 9.60
CA ASP A 132 -13.78 -0.35 8.72
C ASP A 132 -12.78 -1.44 8.30
N GLN A 133 -12.95 -1.92 7.08
CA GLN A 133 -12.11 -2.96 6.48
C GLN A 133 -11.17 -2.40 5.41
N VAL A 134 -11.14 -1.07 5.24
CA VAL A 134 -10.43 -0.40 4.14
C VAL A 134 -9.10 0.16 4.62
N HIS A 135 -9.09 0.80 5.78
CA HIS A 135 -7.93 1.56 6.27
C HIS A 135 -6.92 0.70 7.02
N ASN A 136 -6.70 -0.56 6.64
CA ASN A 136 -5.66 -1.39 7.27
C ASN A 136 -4.26 -0.89 6.83
N ALA A 137 -3.24 -1.18 7.63
CA ALA A 137 -1.85 -0.80 7.35
C ALA A 137 -0.89 -2.00 7.48
N LEU A 138 0.32 -1.83 6.96
CA LEU A 138 1.41 -2.79 7.06
C LEU A 138 2.60 -2.12 7.78
N LEU A 139 3.14 -2.79 8.78
CA LEU A 139 4.40 -2.42 9.43
C LEU A 139 5.51 -3.34 8.92
N ILE A 140 6.62 -2.74 8.48
CA ILE A 140 7.84 -3.44 8.08
C ILE A 140 8.97 -2.97 9.01
N LEU A 141 9.44 -3.87 9.87
CA LEU A 141 10.55 -3.60 10.78
C LEU A 141 11.87 -4.10 10.20
N SER A 142 12.89 -3.27 10.32
CA SER A 142 14.26 -3.55 9.89
C SER A 142 15.18 -3.68 11.11
N PRO A 143 16.17 -4.59 11.10
CA PRO A 143 17.13 -4.71 12.20
C PRO A 143 18.02 -3.46 12.35
N THR A 144 18.09 -2.63 11.31
CA THR A 144 18.79 -1.32 11.34
C THR A 144 18.01 -0.24 12.08
N GLY A 145 16.75 -0.50 12.43
CA GLY A 145 15.82 0.50 12.98
C GLY A 145 15.09 1.32 11.93
N GLU A 146 15.48 1.22 10.65
CA GLU A 146 14.84 1.92 9.53
C GLU A 146 13.47 1.30 9.18
N ASN A 147 12.43 1.61 9.95
CA ASN A 147 11.12 0.97 9.80
C ASN A 147 10.20 1.71 8.83
N ILE A 148 9.32 0.98 8.14
CA ILE A 148 8.31 1.52 7.21
C ILE A 148 6.92 1.26 7.77
N PHE A 149 6.07 2.29 7.77
CA PHE A 149 4.63 2.16 7.99
C PHE A 149 3.90 2.49 6.70
N TYR A 150 3.24 1.50 6.09
CA TYR A 150 2.52 1.62 4.84
C TYR A 150 1.01 1.60 5.10
N ALA A 151 0.34 2.70 4.80
CA ALA A 151 -1.09 2.91 5.05
C ALA A 151 -1.73 3.55 3.79
N PRO A 152 -1.99 2.76 2.73
CA PRO A 152 -2.32 3.30 1.41
C PRO A 152 -3.63 4.08 1.41
N HIS A 153 -4.60 3.69 2.23
CA HIS A 153 -5.88 4.36 2.40
C HIS A 153 -5.87 5.40 3.53
N GLY A 154 -4.77 5.49 4.28
CA GLY A 154 -4.68 6.18 5.57
C GLY A 154 -4.90 5.24 6.74
N PHE A 155 -4.57 5.69 7.96
CA PHE A 155 -4.71 4.88 9.18
C PHE A 155 -5.01 5.78 10.39
N VAL A 156 -5.94 5.35 11.25
CA VAL A 156 -6.26 6.02 12.51
C VAL A 156 -6.06 5.03 13.67
N PRO A 157 -4.92 5.09 14.38
CA PRO A 157 -4.63 4.16 15.47
C PRO A 157 -5.48 4.45 16.71
N ASN A 158 -5.81 3.39 17.45
CA ASN A 158 -6.29 3.53 18.83
C ASN A 158 -5.13 3.58 19.84
N ALA A 159 -5.43 3.88 21.11
CA ALA A 159 -4.41 4.00 22.16
C ALA A 159 -3.50 2.76 22.31
N ARG A 160 -4.04 1.55 22.16
CA ARG A 160 -3.25 0.32 22.26
C ARG A 160 -2.26 0.19 21.10
N GLN A 161 -2.68 0.55 19.89
CA GLN A 161 -1.82 0.54 18.72
C GLN A 161 -0.74 1.62 18.80
N ILE A 162 -1.06 2.80 19.35
CA ILE A 162 -0.07 3.83 19.64
C ILE A 162 0.98 3.31 20.63
N SER A 163 0.55 2.68 21.74
CA SER A 163 1.47 2.06 22.70
C SER A 163 2.33 0.96 22.08
N PHE A 164 1.76 0.15 21.18
CA PHE A 164 2.51 -0.89 20.48
C PHE A 164 3.58 -0.32 19.54
N LEU A 165 3.27 0.80 18.86
CA LEU A 165 4.17 1.42 17.89
C LEU A 165 5.30 2.24 18.53
N GLN A 166 5.15 2.67 19.79
CA GLN A 166 6.14 3.47 20.50
C GLN A 166 7.59 2.94 20.47
N PRO A 167 7.87 1.64 20.61
CA PRO A 167 9.24 1.12 20.56
C PRO A 167 9.84 1.09 19.15
N PHE A 168 9.04 1.32 18.10
CA PHE A 168 9.43 1.17 16.70
C PHE A 168 9.46 2.53 16.01
N PRO A 169 10.61 3.23 15.98
CA PRO A 169 10.71 4.52 15.30
C PRO A 169 10.44 4.34 13.80
N ILE A 170 9.44 5.05 13.28
CA ILE A 170 9.08 4.98 11.86
C ILE A 170 10.03 5.88 11.08
N HIS A 171 10.76 5.33 10.14
CA HIS A 171 11.62 6.12 9.25
C HIS A 171 10.85 6.64 8.06
N VAL A 172 10.00 5.80 7.46
CA VAL A 172 9.18 6.19 6.31
C VAL A 172 7.72 5.87 6.58
N LEU A 173 6.86 6.88 6.45
CA LEU A 173 5.42 6.72 6.35
C LEU A 173 5.03 6.84 4.87
N ILE A 174 4.42 5.78 4.32
CA ILE A 174 3.88 5.79 2.96
C ILE A 174 2.36 5.77 3.08
N THR A 175 1.68 6.84 2.69
CA THR A 175 0.23 6.98 2.91
C THR A 175 -0.42 7.96 1.93
N THR A 176 -1.73 7.83 1.70
CA THR A 176 -2.49 8.76 0.83
C THR A 176 -2.54 10.19 1.38
N VAL A 177 -2.50 11.14 0.45
CA VAL A 177 -2.83 12.55 0.72
C VAL A 177 -4.14 13.00 0.05
N SER A 178 -4.66 12.21 -0.90
CA SER A 178 -5.94 12.44 -1.55
C SER A 178 -7.12 11.98 -0.69
N GLU A 179 -8.30 12.55 -0.94
CA GLU A 179 -9.55 12.06 -0.37
C GLU A 179 -10.36 11.38 -1.47
N TYR A 180 -10.96 10.24 -1.14
CA TYR A 180 -11.84 9.50 -2.05
C TYR A 180 -13.05 9.02 -1.25
N HIS A 181 -14.24 9.51 -1.61
CA HIS A 181 -15.48 9.22 -0.88
C HIS A 181 -16.53 8.62 -1.81
N LEU A 182 -17.13 7.54 -1.34
CA LEU A 182 -18.32 6.91 -1.87
C LEU A 182 -19.49 7.08 -0.88
N PRO A 183 -20.74 6.88 -1.31
CA PRO A 183 -21.85 6.72 -0.39
C PRO A 183 -21.54 5.66 0.68
N PHE A 184 -21.99 5.85 1.92
CA PHE A 184 -21.62 4.97 3.05
C PHE A 184 -21.94 3.48 2.80
N PHE A 185 -23.01 3.20 2.03
CA PHE A 185 -23.41 1.83 1.67
C PHE A 185 -22.57 1.20 0.55
N LEU A 186 -21.64 1.96 -0.05
CA LEU A 186 -20.69 1.52 -1.08
C LEU A 186 -19.24 1.67 -0.61
N GLY A 187 -18.99 1.56 0.70
CA GLY A 187 -17.64 1.59 1.28
C GLY A 187 -17.27 2.90 1.97
N GLY A 188 -18.07 3.97 1.82
CA GLY A 188 -17.84 5.22 2.54
C GLY A 188 -16.56 5.93 2.12
N THR A 189 -15.72 6.31 3.09
CA THR A 189 -14.44 6.96 2.77
C THR A 189 -13.40 5.89 2.47
N VAL A 190 -12.80 5.95 1.28
CA VAL A 190 -11.76 5.03 0.82
C VAL A 190 -10.38 5.58 1.14
N ASN A 191 -10.12 6.86 0.82
CA ASN A 191 -8.88 7.55 1.20
C ASN A 191 -9.19 8.64 2.22
N LEU A 192 -8.47 8.63 3.35
CA LEU A 192 -8.66 9.61 4.43
C LEU A 192 -8.00 10.97 4.19
N GLY A 193 -7.03 11.04 3.29
CA GLY A 193 -6.35 12.25 2.84
C GLY A 193 -5.44 12.97 3.83
N MET A 194 -4.96 14.14 3.40
CA MET A 194 -3.89 14.90 4.02
C MET A 194 -4.11 15.21 5.51
N ARG A 195 -5.35 15.49 5.94
CA ARG A 195 -5.65 15.77 7.35
C ARG A 195 -5.41 14.55 8.25
N ALA A 196 -5.77 13.36 7.78
CA ALA A 196 -5.52 12.12 8.51
C ALA A 196 -4.03 11.77 8.49
N MET A 197 -3.36 11.95 7.35
CA MET A 197 -1.90 11.82 7.25
C MET A 197 -1.18 12.70 8.28
N GLN A 198 -1.52 13.98 8.39
CA GLN A 198 -0.88 14.89 9.36
C GLN A 198 -1.10 14.46 10.81
N LYS A 199 -2.29 13.93 11.14
CA LYS A 199 -2.57 13.39 12.48
C LYS A 199 -1.73 12.14 12.76
N LEU A 200 -1.63 11.23 11.78
CA LEU A 200 -0.83 10.03 11.88
C LEU A 200 0.67 10.38 11.99
N ALA A 201 1.15 11.34 11.21
CA ALA A 201 2.52 11.85 11.26
C ALA A 201 2.87 12.44 12.64
N LYS A 202 1.94 13.14 13.31
CA LYS A 202 2.15 13.61 14.68
C LYS A 202 2.32 12.47 15.70
N ILE A 203 1.69 11.33 15.45
CA ILE A 203 1.76 10.15 16.32
C ILE A 203 3.04 9.36 16.05
N LEU A 204 3.34 9.09 14.78
CA LEU A 204 4.46 8.23 14.37
C LEU A 204 5.79 8.96 14.30
N GLN A 205 5.77 10.30 14.18
CA GLN A 205 6.92 11.17 13.99
C GLN A 205 7.91 10.64 12.93
N PRO A 206 7.44 10.33 11.70
CA PRO A 206 8.29 9.71 10.70
C PRO A 206 9.40 10.65 10.22
N LYS A 207 10.56 10.10 9.84
CA LYS A 207 11.63 10.92 9.21
C LYS A 207 11.22 11.42 7.83
N TYR A 208 10.53 10.60 7.05
CA TYR A 208 10.01 10.96 5.72
C TYR A 208 8.56 10.51 5.53
N ILE A 209 7.82 11.28 4.74
CA ILE A 209 6.45 10.95 4.33
C ILE A 209 6.39 10.92 2.81
N ILE A 210 5.84 9.84 2.25
CA ILE A 210 5.64 9.69 0.80
C ILE A 210 4.18 9.39 0.52
N SER A 211 3.65 9.99 -0.53
CA SER A 211 2.27 9.79 -0.99
C SER A 211 2.09 8.47 -1.74
N THR A 212 0.93 7.81 -1.59
CA THR A 212 0.56 6.61 -2.37
C THR A 212 -0.95 6.55 -2.51
N HIS A 213 -1.46 5.80 -3.48
CA HIS A 213 -2.88 5.65 -3.78
C HIS A 213 -3.57 7.00 -4.10
N ASP A 214 -2.83 7.88 -4.79
CA ASP A 214 -3.24 9.25 -5.10
C ASP A 214 -3.40 9.47 -6.62
N GLU A 215 -3.42 8.39 -7.41
CA GLU A 215 -3.59 8.50 -8.85
C GLU A 215 -5.00 8.96 -9.23
N GLN A 216 -5.08 9.92 -10.15
CA GLN A 216 -6.32 10.25 -10.86
C GLN A 216 -6.54 9.26 -12.01
N LYS A 217 -6.87 8.02 -11.63
CA LYS A 217 -7.13 6.89 -12.54
C LYS A 217 -8.19 7.27 -13.58
N HIS A 218 -8.12 6.65 -14.75
CA HIS A 218 -9.30 6.56 -15.60
C HIS A 218 -10.28 5.58 -14.99
N ALA A 219 -11.57 5.83 -15.17
CA ALA A 219 -12.61 5.00 -14.60
C ALA A 219 -13.85 4.95 -15.49
N LYS A 220 -14.55 3.82 -15.47
CA LYS A 220 -15.83 3.58 -16.12
C LYS A 220 -16.79 2.90 -15.12
N GLY A 221 -18.08 3.13 -15.32
CA GLY A 221 -19.14 2.50 -14.51
C GLY A 221 -19.89 3.49 -13.62
N LEU A 222 -20.51 2.96 -12.57
CA LEU A 222 -21.35 3.74 -11.65
C LEU A 222 -20.51 4.52 -10.62
N VAL A 223 -19.47 3.88 -10.09
CA VAL A 223 -18.59 4.42 -9.04
C VAL A 223 -18.04 5.81 -9.37
N PRO A 224 -17.40 6.08 -10.53
CA PRO A 224 -16.85 7.41 -10.82
C PRO A 224 -17.89 8.52 -10.94
N ARG A 225 -19.18 8.19 -11.12
CA ARG A 225 -20.28 9.19 -11.22
C ARG A 225 -20.76 9.68 -9.85
N ILE A 226 -20.52 8.89 -8.81
CA ILE A 226 -21.00 9.15 -7.45
C ILE A 226 -19.85 9.45 -6.47
N ALA A 227 -18.62 9.12 -6.86
CA ALA A 227 -17.43 9.41 -6.08
C ALA A 227 -17.21 10.92 -5.95
N ARG A 228 -16.73 11.34 -4.77
CA ARG A 228 -16.20 12.67 -4.54
C ARG A 228 -14.73 12.53 -4.20
N THR A 229 -13.88 13.22 -4.96
CA THR A 229 -12.43 13.09 -4.84
C THR A 229 -11.77 14.44 -4.67
N PHE A 230 -10.65 14.45 -3.95
CA PHE A 230 -9.82 15.63 -3.77
C PHE A 230 -8.35 15.23 -3.83
N TYR A 231 -7.58 15.86 -4.71
CA TYR A 231 -6.17 15.54 -4.95
C TYR A 231 -5.32 16.79 -4.70
N PRO A 232 -4.65 16.92 -3.54
CA PRO A 232 -3.71 18.01 -3.32
C PRO A 232 -2.48 17.83 -4.23
N SER A 233 -1.92 18.93 -4.74
CA SER A 233 -0.65 18.87 -5.46
C SER A 233 0.50 18.56 -4.51
N ALA A 234 1.58 17.95 -5.01
CA ALA A 234 2.77 17.68 -4.22
C ALA A 234 3.32 18.95 -3.55
N ALA A 235 3.34 20.09 -4.27
CA ALA A 235 3.75 21.38 -3.73
C ALA A 235 2.88 21.84 -2.55
N ALA A 236 1.55 21.67 -2.65
CA ALA A 236 0.63 22.04 -1.56
C ALA A 236 0.78 21.13 -0.32
N VAL A 237 1.20 19.87 -0.52
CA VAL A 237 1.52 18.96 0.59
C VAL A 237 2.83 19.37 1.24
N GLN A 238 3.88 19.63 0.45
CA GLN A 238 5.20 20.04 0.95
C GLN A 238 5.13 21.34 1.76
N GLU A 239 4.35 22.32 1.31
CA GLU A 239 4.11 23.57 2.04
C GLU A 239 3.55 23.32 3.46
N LYS A 240 2.79 22.24 3.64
CA LYS A 240 2.08 21.91 4.89
C LYS A 240 2.71 20.76 5.67
N GLN A 241 3.74 20.11 5.13
CA GLN A 241 4.38 18.94 5.71
C GLN A 241 5.86 18.89 5.28
N GLU A 242 6.74 19.46 6.10
CA GLU A 242 8.14 19.70 5.77
C GLU A 242 8.95 18.44 5.43
N ASN A 243 8.64 17.31 6.08
CA ASN A 243 9.30 16.02 5.84
C ASN A 243 8.64 15.20 4.72
N PHE A 244 7.78 15.80 3.90
CA PHE A 244 7.20 15.14 2.73
C PHE A 244 8.19 15.09 1.57
N VAL A 245 8.39 13.89 1.02
CA VAL A 245 9.24 13.63 -0.13
C VAL A 245 8.37 13.36 -1.36
N ALA A 246 8.43 14.26 -2.34
CA ALA A 246 7.78 14.04 -3.62
C ALA A 246 8.58 13.02 -4.43
N VAL A 247 7.96 11.89 -4.77
CA VAL A 247 8.54 10.89 -5.67
C VAL A 247 7.95 11.12 -7.05
N GLU A 248 8.68 11.85 -7.89
CA GLU A 248 8.28 12.16 -9.26
C GLU A 248 8.73 11.06 -10.25
N GLY A 249 7.82 10.68 -11.14
CA GLY A 249 8.04 9.60 -12.10
C GLY A 249 8.33 8.26 -11.43
N TYR A 250 9.15 7.43 -12.09
CA TYR A 250 9.53 6.08 -11.66
C TYR A 250 11.01 5.99 -11.25
N GLY A 251 11.59 7.12 -10.82
CA GLY A 251 12.95 7.20 -10.29
C GLY A 251 13.09 6.48 -8.94
N VAL A 252 14.32 6.11 -8.61
CA VAL A 252 14.67 5.55 -7.30
C VAL A 252 14.99 6.69 -6.34
N VAL A 253 14.41 6.64 -5.14
CA VAL A 253 14.68 7.57 -4.05
C VAL A 253 15.39 6.82 -2.92
N GLU A 254 16.49 7.39 -2.43
CA GLU A 254 17.25 6.89 -1.29
C GLU A 254 16.87 7.70 -0.04
N LEU A 255 16.61 7.03 1.09
CA LEU A 255 16.10 7.64 2.33
C LEU A 255 16.95 7.30 3.56
#